data_AF-A0A7K2WPR1-F1
#
_entry.id   AF-A0A7K2WPR1-F1
#
_cell.length_a   1.000
_cell.length_b   1.000
_cell.length_c   1.000
_cell.angle_alpha   90.00
_cell.angle_beta   90.00
_cell.angle_gamma   90.00
#
_symmetry.space_group_name_H-M   'P 1'
#
loop_
_entity.id
_entity.type
_entity.pdbx_description
1 polymer ?
#
loop_
_entity_poly.entity_id
_entity_poly.type
_entity_poly.pdbx_seq_one_letter_code
_entity_poly.pdbx_strand_id
1 'polypeptide(L)'
;MSDSRTPAQIEADIVRRRGQLAETLDEIGVRVHPKTIVGDAKAKVASSVDQTAGRAFVAVNRAVAGLRTQFVGMDGAPRLERVVPVALLAVGIVGLYAMSARRRRR
;
A
#
# COMPACT_ATOMS: atom_id res chain seq x y z
N MET A 1 60.29 3.88 17.14
CA MET A 1 58.87 4.07 16.73
C MET A 1 58.72 5.47 16.15
N SER A 2 58.91 5.58 14.83
CA SER A 2 58.51 6.73 14.02
C SER A 2 58.66 6.26 12.58
N ASP A 3 57.73 5.43 12.14
CA ASP A 3 57.62 5.00 10.75
C ASP A 3 57.05 6.21 9.97
N SER A 4 57.92 7.19 9.71
CA SER A 4 57.57 8.40 8.99
C SER A 4 57.36 8.02 7.54
N ARG A 5 56.11 7.76 7.18
CA ARG A 5 55.70 7.48 5.80
C ARG A 5 56.33 8.51 4.88
N THR A 6 56.99 8.02 3.85
CA THR A 6 57.60 8.91 2.88
C THR A 6 56.50 9.65 2.11
N PRO A 7 56.73 10.91 1.68
CA PRO A 7 55.73 11.68 0.93
C PRO A 7 55.17 10.90 -0.27
N ALA A 8 56.02 10.15 -0.97
CA ALA A 8 55.64 9.28 -2.08
C ALA A 8 54.67 8.16 -1.68
N GLN A 9 54.80 7.59 -0.48
CA GLN A 9 53.88 6.58 0.03
C GLN A 9 52.52 7.18 0.40
N ILE A 10 52.49 8.40 0.95
CA ILE A 10 51.24 9.11 1.28
C ILE A 10 50.46 9.42 -0.01
N GLU A 11 51.17 9.86 -1.05
CA GLU A 11 50.58 10.21 -2.34
C GLU A 11 50.02 8.96 -3.06
N ALA A 12 50.76 7.85 -3.04
CA ALA A 12 50.28 6.57 -3.54
C ALA A 12 49.03 6.05 -2.79
N ASP A 13 48.94 6.30 -1.49
CA ASP A 13 47.79 5.90 -0.68
C ASP A 13 46.55 6.77 -0.92
N ILE A 14 46.74 8.08 -1.14
CA ILE A 14 45.65 9.00 -1.51
C ILE A 14 45.06 8.61 -2.86
N VAL A 15 45.88 8.29 -3.86
CA VAL A 15 45.42 7.85 -5.19
C VAL A 15 44.64 6.54 -5.09
N ARG A 16 45.14 5.56 -4.34
CA ARG A 16 44.42 4.31 -4.08
C ARG A 16 43.05 4.54 -3.42
N ARG A 17 43.00 5.35 -2.37
CA ARG A 17 41.74 5.66 -1.66
C ARG A 17 40.74 6.40 -2.53
N ARG A 18 41.20 7.31 -3.40
CA ARG A 18 40.32 8.02 -4.35
C ARG A 18 39.68 7.06 -5.37
N GLY A 19 40.42 6.06 -5.84
CA GLY A 19 39.88 5.01 -6.70
C GLY A 19 38.77 4.20 -6.04
N GLN A 20 38.99 3.74 -4.79
CA GLN A 20 37.99 2.99 -4.03
C GLN A 20 36.73 3.81 -3.71
N LEU A 21 36.86 5.11 -3.42
CA LEU A 21 35.71 5.96 -3.13
C LEU A 21 34.83 6.19 -4.35
N ALA A 22 35.42 6.29 -5.54
CA ALA A 22 34.67 6.45 -6.79
C ALA A 22 33.80 5.23 -7.09
N GLU A 23 34.34 4.04 -6.86
CA GLU A 23 33.61 2.77 -7.03
C GLU A 23 32.44 2.64 -6.03
N THR A 24 32.65 3.03 -4.77
CA THR A 24 31.59 3.00 -3.75
C THR A 24 30.51 4.08 -3.97
N LEU A 25 30.89 5.25 -4.50
CA LEU A 25 29.94 6.31 -4.82
C LEU A 25 29.03 5.95 -6.00
N ASP A 26 29.54 5.22 -6.98
CA ASP A 26 28.76 4.72 -8.11
C ASP A 26 27.76 3.64 -7.65
N GLU A 27 28.19 2.75 -6.74
CA GLU A 27 27.33 1.72 -6.14
C GLU A 27 26.17 2.33 -5.31
N ILE A 28 26.45 3.39 -4.52
CA ILE A 28 25.42 4.11 -3.77
C ILE A 28 24.51 4.91 -4.71
N GLY A 29 25.07 5.60 -5.71
CA GLY A 29 24.34 6.45 -6.65
C GLY A 29 23.27 5.71 -7.49
N VAL A 30 23.51 4.43 -7.80
CA VAL A 30 22.52 3.58 -8.50
C VAL A 30 21.40 3.13 -7.57
N ARG A 31 21.68 2.86 -6.28
CA ARG A 31 20.67 2.38 -5.31
C ARG A 31 19.79 3.46 -4.71
N VAL A 32 20.26 4.71 -4.58
CA VAL A 32 19.44 5.82 -4.06
C VAL A 32 18.81 6.69 -5.14
N HIS A 33 18.74 6.20 -6.39
CA HIS A 33 18.08 6.93 -7.46
C HIS A 33 16.62 7.25 -7.06
N PRO A 34 16.23 8.54 -6.91
CA PRO A 34 14.95 8.91 -6.31
C PRO A 34 13.75 8.28 -7.01
N LYS A 35 13.87 8.10 -8.34
CA LYS A 35 12.85 7.47 -9.19
C LYS A 35 12.55 6.02 -8.79
N THR A 36 13.54 5.27 -8.32
CA THR A 36 13.40 3.86 -7.94
C THR A 36 12.78 3.74 -6.56
N ILE A 37 13.23 4.55 -5.59
CA ILE A 37 12.67 4.57 -4.22
C ILE A 37 11.17 4.94 -4.26
N VAL A 38 10.81 5.96 -5.03
CA VAL A 38 9.41 6.38 -5.17
C VAL A 38 8.59 5.31 -5.91
N GLY A 39 9.17 4.66 -6.92
CA GLY A 39 8.55 3.55 -7.65
C GLY A 39 8.22 2.36 -6.74
N ASP A 40 9.20 1.91 -5.94
CA ASP A 40 9.04 0.78 -5.02
C ASP A 40 8.04 1.08 -3.90
N ALA A 41 8.08 2.32 -3.36
CA ALA A 41 7.10 2.76 -2.37
C ALA A 41 5.67 2.74 -2.94
N LYS A 42 5.49 3.25 -4.16
CA LYS A 42 4.18 3.26 -4.84
C LYS A 42 3.68 1.85 -5.13
N ALA A 43 4.56 0.97 -5.62
CA ALA A 43 4.24 -0.42 -5.89
C ALA A 43 3.79 -1.17 -4.64
N LYS A 44 4.47 -0.95 -3.50
CA LYS A 44 4.14 -1.58 -2.22
C LYS A 44 2.80 -1.11 -1.65
N VAL A 45 2.47 0.16 -1.85
CA VAL A 45 1.15 0.70 -1.47
C VAL A 45 0.06 0.10 -2.36
N ALA A 46 0.27 0.09 -3.68
CA ALA A 46 -0.69 -0.49 -4.63
C ALA A 46 -0.96 -1.98 -4.33
N SER A 47 0.10 -2.77 -4.10
CA SER A 47 -0.05 -4.19 -3.75
C SER A 47 -0.79 -4.42 -2.44
N SER A 48 -0.58 -3.55 -1.44
CA SER A 48 -1.27 -3.62 -0.16
C SER A 48 -2.76 -3.31 -0.31
N VAL A 49 -3.10 -2.36 -1.18
CA VAL A 49 -4.49 -2.03 -1.52
C VAL A 49 -5.15 -3.19 -2.25
N ASP A 50 -4.51 -3.76 -3.28
CA ASP A 50 -5.07 -4.87 -4.05
C ASP A 50 -5.35 -6.10 -3.16
N GLN A 51 -4.42 -6.44 -2.27
CA GLN A 51 -4.60 -7.57 -1.36
C GLN A 51 -5.72 -7.32 -0.35
N THR A 52 -5.82 -6.09 0.16
CA THR A 52 -6.86 -5.71 1.14
C THR A 52 -8.23 -5.64 0.49
N ALA A 53 -8.34 -5.01 -0.69
CA ALA A 53 -9.57 -4.89 -1.46
C ALA A 53 -10.05 -6.26 -1.94
N GLY A 54 -9.15 -7.12 -2.43
CA GLY A 54 -9.47 -8.49 -2.82
C GLY A 54 -10.02 -9.31 -1.66
N ARG A 55 -9.37 -9.25 -0.47
CA ARG A 55 -9.86 -9.93 0.74
C ARG A 55 -11.21 -9.39 1.20
N ALA A 56 -11.39 -8.07 1.18
CA ALA A 56 -12.65 -7.44 1.54
C ALA A 56 -13.79 -7.87 0.61
N PHE A 57 -13.56 -7.89 -0.71
CA PHE A 57 -14.55 -8.32 -1.69
C PHE A 57 -15.00 -9.77 -1.47
N VAL A 58 -14.05 -10.68 -1.27
CA VAL A 58 -14.36 -12.10 -1.00
C VAL A 58 -15.13 -12.26 0.31
N ALA A 59 -14.72 -11.55 1.36
CA ALA A 59 -15.41 -11.60 2.66
C ALA A 59 -16.86 -11.10 2.55
N VAL A 60 -17.09 -9.99 1.85
CA VAL A 60 -18.44 -9.45 1.60
C VAL A 60 -19.28 -10.45 0.81
N ASN A 61 -18.78 -11.01 -0.28
CA ASN A 61 -19.52 -11.99 -1.07
C ASN A 61 -19.90 -13.23 -0.26
N ARG A 62 -18.99 -13.72 0.60
CA ARG A 62 -19.27 -14.86 1.48
C ARG A 62 -20.37 -14.51 2.50
N ALA A 63 -20.33 -13.32 3.07
CA ALA A 63 -21.35 -12.85 4.02
C ALA A 63 -22.72 -12.70 3.33
N VAL A 64 -22.77 -12.06 2.16
CA VAL A 64 -24.01 -11.88 1.37
C VAL A 64 -24.58 -13.22 0.94
N ALA A 65 -23.73 -14.15 0.47
CA ALA A 65 -24.16 -15.49 0.09
C ALA A 65 -24.76 -16.26 1.29
N GLY A 66 -24.17 -16.13 2.48
CA GLY A 66 -24.70 -16.71 3.71
C GLY A 66 -26.06 -16.14 4.12
N LEU A 67 -26.21 -14.81 4.01
CA LEU A 67 -27.46 -14.12 4.37
C LEU A 67 -28.57 -14.30 3.33
N ARG A 68 -28.24 -14.55 2.06
CA ARG A 68 -29.22 -14.77 0.97
C ARG A 68 -30.25 -15.84 1.34
N THR A 69 -29.86 -16.87 2.09
CA THR A 69 -30.75 -17.93 2.58
C THR A 69 -31.88 -17.43 3.49
N GLN A 70 -31.69 -16.29 4.17
CA GLN A 70 -32.66 -15.71 5.10
C GLN A 70 -33.62 -14.71 4.41
N PHE A 71 -33.20 -14.19 3.26
CA PHE A 71 -33.92 -13.17 2.48
C PHE A 71 -34.55 -13.71 1.21
N VAL A 72 -34.34 -14.98 0.87
CA VAL A 72 -34.93 -15.64 -0.31
C VAL A 72 -35.88 -16.75 0.14
N GLY A 73 -37.00 -16.91 -0.57
CA GLY A 73 -37.97 -17.98 -0.38
C GLY A 73 -37.50 -19.33 -0.93
N MET A 74 -38.26 -20.40 -0.66
CA MET A 74 -37.96 -21.74 -1.18
C MET A 74 -38.12 -21.82 -2.72
N ASP A 75 -38.89 -20.91 -3.28
CA ASP A 75 -39.14 -20.66 -4.70
C ASP A 75 -38.07 -19.77 -5.37
N GLY A 76 -37.10 -19.26 -4.61
CA GLY A 76 -36.09 -18.33 -5.11
C GLY A 76 -36.53 -16.87 -5.13
N ALA A 77 -37.76 -16.54 -4.70
CA ALA A 77 -38.26 -15.17 -4.69
C ALA A 77 -37.68 -14.36 -3.50
N PRO A 78 -37.34 -13.07 -3.68
CA PRO A 78 -36.93 -12.22 -2.56
C PRO A 78 -38.08 -12.04 -1.56
N ARG A 79 -37.81 -12.26 -0.27
CA ARG A 79 -38.74 -11.99 0.84
C ARG A 79 -38.79 -10.48 1.07
N LEU A 80 -39.61 -9.78 0.29
CA LEU A 80 -39.72 -8.32 0.30
C LEU A 80 -40.02 -7.76 1.70
N GLU A 81 -40.81 -8.47 2.51
CA GLU A 81 -41.08 -8.14 3.92
C GLU A 81 -39.80 -7.97 4.75
N ARG A 82 -38.75 -8.73 4.45
CA ARG A 82 -37.46 -8.68 5.15
C ARG A 82 -36.42 -7.82 4.43
N VAL A 83 -36.44 -7.81 3.10
CA VAL A 83 -35.45 -7.08 2.30
C VAL A 83 -35.68 -5.57 2.36
N VAL A 84 -36.94 -5.12 2.29
CA VAL A 84 -37.27 -3.68 2.23
C VAL A 84 -36.80 -2.92 3.47
N PRO A 85 -37.08 -3.37 4.71
CA PRO A 85 -36.60 -2.66 5.91
C PRO A 85 -35.08 -2.57 5.99
N VAL A 86 -34.38 -3.67 5.65
CA VAL A 86 -32.91 -3.72 5.67
C VAL A 86 -32.31 -2.80 4.60
N ALA A 87 -32.89 -2.79 3.41
CA ALA A 87 -32.45 -1.91 2.32
C ALA A 87 -32.63 -0.42 2.69
N LEU A 88 -33.77 -0.05 3.28
CA LEU A 88 -34.01 1.32 3.73
C LEU A 88 -33.01 1.75 4.81
N LEU A 89 -32.74 0.89 5.78
CA LEU A 89 -31.74 1.17 6.83
C LEU A 89 -30.34 1.34 6.24
N ALA A 90 -29.92 0.45 5.34
CA ALA A 90 -28.62 0.53 4.66
C ALA A 90 -28.48 1.85 3.88
N VAL A 91 -29.50 2.23 3.10
CA VAL A 91 -29.53 3.50 2.36
C VAL A 91 -29.46 4.69 3.32
N GLY A 92 -30.18 4.66 4.44
CA GLY A 92 -30.14 5.72 5.45
C GLY A 92 -28.74 5.91 6.05
N ILE A 93 -28.07 4.82 6.43
CA ILE A 93 -26.70 4.86 6.97
C ILE A 93 -25.72 5.42 5.94
N VAL A 94 -25.78 4.93 4.69
CA VAL A 94 -24.90 5.41 3.61
C VAL A 94 -25.14 6.89 3.32
N GLY A 95 -26.40 7.32 3.27
CA GLY A 95 -26.79 8.71 3.09
C GLY A 95 -26.22 9.61 4.20
N LEU A 96 -26.41 9.22 5.46
CA LEU A 96 -25.87 9.95 6.62
C LEU A 96 -24.34 10.01 6.59
N TYR A 97 -23.68 8.90 6.28
CA TYR A 97 -22.23 8.86 6.15
C TYR A 97 -21.74 9.83 5.05
N ALA A 98 -22.33 9.75 3.85
CA ALA A 98 -21.98 10.64 2.74
C ALA A 98 -22.22 12.12 3.09
N MET A 99 -23.34 12.44 3.75
CA MET A 99 -23.62 13.80 4.22
C MET A 99 -22.61 14.27 5.27
N SER A 100 -22.25 13.42 6.24
CA SER A 100 -21.26 13.75 7.27
C SER A 100 -19.87 13.98 6.69
N ALA A 101 -19.45 13.16 5.73
CA ALA A 101 -18.18 13.28 5.02
C ALA A 101 -18.15 14.57 4.19
N ARG A 102 -19.27 14.92 3.53
CA ARG A 102 -19.44 16.18 2.82
C ARG A 102 -19.36 17.38 3.76
N ARG A 103 -19.95 17.28 4.96
CA ARG A 103 -19.95 18.34 5.97
C ARG A 103 -18.58 18.58 6.59
N ARG A 104 -17.73 17.55 6.73
CA ARG A 104 -16.33 17.70 7.21
C ARG A 104 -15.38 18.33 6.20
N ARG A 105 -15.72 18.30 4.91
CA ARG A 105 -14.90 18.87 3.84
C ARG A 105 -15.20 20.34 3.53
N ARG A 106 -16.32 20.87 4.03
CA ARG A 106 -16.66 22.29 3.95
C ARG A 106 -16.31 22.96 5.27
#